data_AF-A0A212SYJ2-F1
#
_entry.id   AF-A0A212SYJ2-F1
#
_cell.length_a   1.000
_cell.length_b   1.000
_cell.length_c   1.000
_cell.angle_alpha   90.00
_cell.angle_beta   90.00
_cell.angle_gamma   90.00
#
_symmetry.space_group_name_H-M   'P 1'
#
loop_
_entity.id
_entity.type
_entity.pdbx_description
1 polymer ?
#
loop_
_entity_poly.entity_id
_entity_poly.type
_entity_poly.pdbx_seq_one_letter_code
_entity_poly.pdbx_strand_id
1 'polypeptide(L)'
;MSEFRHRTALRAACSVGRFEPSHVPPFPRLRAVEGLAATLVLFLVLFAASYYLLERSEPGSFSETLNRTDALYFTLTTFATVGFGDITARSQTGRVLTMVQMAGGLLLVGVAARVLASAVQAGLSRQHRELIDAARAGTEQGRNPEV
;
A
#
# COMPACT_ATOMS: atom_id res chain seq x y z
N MET A 1 23.12 63.31 36.99
CA MET A 1 23.43 63.56 35.57
C MET A 1 24.29 62.39 35.11
N SER A 2 23.96 61.49 34.19
CA SER A 2 22.92 61.31 33.16
C SER A 2 22.99 59.81 32.79
N GLU A 3 21.90 59.05 32.84
CA GLU A 3 21.10 58.67 31.65
C GLU A 3 21.98 58.11 30.50
N PHE A 4 21.98 56.80 30.18
CA PHE A 4 20.97 56.01 29.45
C PHE A 4 21.41 55.72 28.01
N ARG A 5 21.07 54.51 27.52
CA ARG A 5 21.32 53.91 26.18
C ARG A 5 22.78 53.49 25.91
N HIS A 6 23.07 52.27 25.48
CA HIS A 6 22.48 51.63 24.31
C HIS A 6 22.39 50.10 24.49
N ARG A 7 21.14 49.62 24.55
CA ARG A 7 20.82 48.26 24.12
C ARG A 7 21.12 48.12 22.63
N THR A 8 21.22 46.86 22.22
CA THR A 8 20.98 46.33 20.86
C THR A 8 22.18 46.32 19.93
N ALA A 9 22.76 45.14 19.69
CA ALA A 9 22.74 44.53 18.36
C ALA A 9 23.38 43.13 18.38
N LEU A 10 22.52 42.16 18.07
CA LEU A 10 22.76 41.05 17.15
C LEU A 10 23.81 40.00 17.53
N ARG A 11 23.28 39.00 18.24
CA ARG A 11 23.58 37.58 18.06
C ARG A 11 23.76 37.25 16.57
N ALA A 12 24.99 36.96 16.18
CA ALA A 12 25.30 36.39 14.88
C ALA A 12 24.63 35.02 14.77
N ALA A 13 23.78 34.93 13.76
CA ALA A 13 22.88 33.83 13.48
C ALA A 13 23.65 32.57 13.10
N CYS A 14 23.32 31.49 13.79
CA CYS A 14 23.60 30.12 13.41
C CYS A 14 22.76 29.82 12.15
N SER A 15 23.32 29.98 10.95
CA SER A 15 22.70 29.57 9.69
C SER A 15 22.90 28.06 9.49
N VAL A 16 22.40 27.26 10.42
CA VAL A 16 22.17 25.85 10.15
C VAL A 16 20.86 25.80 9.36
N GLY A 17 20.99 25.50 8.07
CA GLY A 17 19.87 25.19 7.20
C GLY A 17 19.02 24.12 7.86
N ARG A 18 17.89 24.58 8.41
CA ARG A 18 16.82 23.72 8.91
C ARG A 18 16.20 23.09 7.68
N PHE A 19 16.67 21.90 7.33
CA PHE A 19 16.02 21.02 6.38
C PHE A 19 14.69 20.64 7.02
N GLU A 20 13.66 21.46 6.79
CA GLU A 20 12.28 21.14 7.18
C GLU A 20 11.90 19.86 6.43
N PRO A 21 11.69 18.73 7.12
CA PRO A 21 11.19 17.56 6.45
C PRO A 21 9.79 17.90 5.98
N SER A 22 9.65 17.94 4.66
CA SER A 22 8.40 18.02 3.91
C SER A 22 7.30 17.24 4.62
N HIS A 23 6.27 17.96 5.06
CA HIS A 23 4.91 17.50 5.34
C HIS A 23 4.75 15.98 5.21
N VAL A 24 5.02 15.26 6.30
CA VAL A 24 4.62 13.86 6.42
C VAL A 24 3.09 13.89 6.50
N PRO A 25 2.37 13.39 5.48
CA PRO A 25 0.91 13.41 5.52
C PRO A 25 0.43 12.61 6.74
N PRO A 26 -0.61 13.07 7.44
CA PRO A 26 -1.00 12.55 8.76
C PRO A 26 -1.48 11.08 8.79
N PHE A 27 -1.54 10.38 7.64
CA PHE A 27 -2.09 9.02 7.53
C PHE A 27 -1.18 8.07 6.72
N PRO A 28 -0.11 7.51 7.31
CA PRO A 28 0.78 6.57 6.62
C PRO A 28 0.07 5.32 6.06
N ARG A 29 -1.08 4.93 6.62
CA ARG A 29 -1.83 3.76 6.17
C ARG A 29 -2.66 3.99 4.90
N LEU A 30 -3.19 5.19 4.71
CA LEU A 30 -4.03 5.48 3.53
C LEU A 30 -3.19 5.44 2.25
N ARG A 31 -1.96 5.97 2.31
CA ARG A 31 -1.00 5.89 1.20
C ARG A 31 -0.51 4.48 0.93
N ALA A 32 -0.39 3.62 1.95
CA ALA A 32 -0.02 2.22 1.75
C ALA A 32 -1.12 1.46 0.99
N VAL A 33 -2.39 1.67 1.35
CA VAL A 33 -3.54 1.08 0.64
C VAL A 33 -3.67 1.63 -0.78
N GLU A 34 -3.52 2.94 -0.95
CA GLU A 34 -3.51 3.59 -2.26
C GLU A 34 -2.40 3.04 -3.17
N GLY A 35 -1.18 2.91 -2.63
CA GLY A 35 -0.05 2.34 -3.36
C GLY A 35 -0.30 0.88 -3.76
N LEU A 36 -0.89 0.06 -2.89
CA LEU A 36 -1.28 -1.31 -3.22
C LEU A 36 -2.36 -1.36 -4.29
N ALA A 37 -3.38 -0.53 -4.19
CA ALA A 37 -4.45 -0.45 -5.18
C ALA A 37 -3.90 -0.02 -6.55
N ALA A 38 -3.05 1.00 -6.59
CA ALA A 38 -2.39 1.45 -7.81
C ALA A 38 -1.49 0.35 -8.41
N THR A 39 -0.74 -0.36 -7.57
CA THR A 39 0.11 -1.49 -7.99
C THR A 39 -0.73 -2.62 -8.58
N LEU A 40 -1.86 -2.96 -7.94
CA LEU A 40 -2.79 -3.97 -8.44
C LEU A 40 -3.38 -3.57 -9.80
N VAL A 41 -3.88 -2.34 -9.93
CA VAL A 41 -4.45 -1.85 -11.20
C VAL A 41 -3.39 -1.86 -12.29
N LEU A 42 -2.19 -1.37 -12.00
CA LEU A 42 -1.07 -1.39 -12.95
C LEU A 42 -0.71 -2.83 -13.35
N PHE A 43 -0.63 -3.76 -12.41
CA PHE A 43 -0.37 -5.17 -12.65
C PHE A 43 -1.41 -5.78 -13.61
N LEU A 44 -2.71 -5.57 -13.34
CA LEU A 44 -3.79 -6.07 -14.18
C LEU A 44 -3.76 -5.46 -15.58
N VAL A 45 -3.55 -4.15 -15.70
CA VAL A 45 -3.49 -3.47 -17.00
C VAL A 45 -2.26 -3.92 -17.82
N LEU A 46 -1.11 -4.12 -17.17
CA LEU A 46 0.10 -4.60 -17.83
C LEU A 46 -0.10 -6.01 -18.41
N PHE A 47 -0.64 -6.94 -17.63
CA PHE A 47 -0.91 -8.29 -18.13
C PHE A 47 -1.99 -8.32 -19.21
N ALA A 48 -3.08 -7.55 -19.04
CA ALA A 48 -4.11 -7.42 -20.07
C ALA A 48 -3.54 -6.89 -21.38
N ALA A 49 -2.70 -5.85 -21.32
CA ALA A 49 -2.02 -5.33 -22.50
C ALA A 49 -1.07 -6.37 -23.12
N SER A 50 -0.35 -7.13 -22.29
CA SER A 50 0.55 -8.20 -22.74
C SER A 50 -0.20 -9.28 -23.53
N TYR A 51 -1.35 -9.74 -23.03
CA TYR A 51 -2.16 -10.75 -23.73
C TYR A 51 -2.79 -10.22 -25.01
N TYR A 52 -3.30 -8.99 -24.99
CA TYR A 52 -3.83 -8.34 -26.17
C TYR A 52 -2.76 -8.16 -27.26
N LEU A 53 -1.55 -7.76 -26.88
CA LEU A 53 -0.43 -7.63 -27.82
C LEU A 53 0.05 -8.99 -28.32
N LEU A 54 0.07 -10.02 -27.48
CA LEU A 54 0.45 -11.37 -27.88
C LEU A 54 -0.50 -11.91 -28.96
N GLU A 55 -1.82 -11.86 -28.73
CA GLU A 55 -2.81 -12.31 -29.72
C GLU A 55 -2.74 -11.49 -31.02
N ARG A 56 -2.42 -10.19 -30.94
CA ARG A 56 -2.23 -9.36 -32.13
C ARG A 56 -0.97 -9.71 -32.91
N SER A 57 0.10 -10.13 -32.23
CA SER A 57 1.36 -10.52 -32.87
C SER A 57 1.33 -11.94 -33.42
N GLU A 58 0.63 -12.85 -32.74
CA GLU A 58 0.52 -14.26 -33.09
C GLU A 58 -0.95 -14.70 -32.93
N PRO A 59 -1.79 -14.45 -33.95
CA PRO A 59 -3.21 -14.78 -33.93
C PRO A 59 -3.44 -16.28 -33.71
N GLY A 60 -4.41 -16.63 -32.86
CA GLY A 60 -4.65 -18.01 -32.43
C GLY A 60 -3.80 -18.44 -31.24
N SER A 61 -3.15 -17.49 -30.56
CA SER A 61 -2.50 -17.72 -29.27
C SER A 61 -3.51 -18.07 -28.17
N PHE A 62 -4.76 -17.63 -28.32
CA PHE A 62 -5.86 -17.90 -27.40
C PHE A 62 -6.99 -18.71 -28.08
N SER A 63 -7.93 -19.24 -27.28
CA SER A 63 -9.09 -19.98 -27.79
C SER A 63 -10.00 -19.17 -28.70
N GLU A 64 -10.03 -17.85 -28.51
CA GLU A 64 -10.78 -16.89 -29.30
C GLU A 64 -9.97 -15.60 -29.50
N THR A 65 -10.39 -14.78 -30.47
CA THR A 65 -9.73 -13.51 -30.77
C THR A 65 -10.00 -12.51 -29.65
N LEU A 66 -8.95 -12.09 -28.95
CA LEU A 66 -9.04 -11.17 -27.82
C LEU A 66 -9.23 -9.71 -28.26
N ASN A 67 -10.32 -9.09 -27.84
CA ASN A 67 -10.40 -7.63 -27.77
C ASN A 67 -9.77 -7.12 -26.45
N ARG A 68 -9.65 -5.79 -26.28
CA ARG A 68 -9.06 -5.19 -25.07
C ARG A 68 -9.80 -5.58 -23.79
N THR A 69 -11.12 -5.64 -23.86
CA THR A 69 -11.98 -6.04 -22.73
C THR A 69 -11.80 -7.51 -22.40
N ASP A 70 -11.71 -8.37 -23.42
CA ASP A 70 -11.58 -9.83 -23.24
C ASP A 70 -10.22 -10.17 -22.62
N ALA A 71 -9.16 -9.46 -23.03
CA ALA A 71 -7.84 -9.59 -22.42
C ALA A 71 -7.83 -9.15 -20.95
N LEU A 72 -8.54 -8.07 -20.61
CA LEU A 72 -8.71 -7.63 -19.23
C LEU A 72 -9.54 -8.65 -18.43
N TYR A 73 -10.60 -9.18 -19.02
CA TYR A 73 -11.44 -10.21 -18.41
C TYR A 73 -10.63 -11.48 -18.11
N PHE A 74 -9.87 -12.01 -19.07
CA PHE A 74 -9.00 -13.16 -18.87
C PHE A 74 -7.96 -12.90 -17.77
N THR A 75 -7.37 -11.69 -17.75
CA THR A 75 -6.42 -11.30 -16.71
C THR A 75 -7.07 -11.27 -15.33
N LEU A 76 -8.26 -10.68 -15.22
CA LEU A 76 -8.98 -10.54 -13.96
C LEU A 76 -9.46 -11.89 -13.43
N THR A 77 -10.01 -12.75 -14.28
CA THR A 77 -10.50 -14.08 -13.89
C THR A 77 -9.34 -15.00 -13.49
N THR A 78 -8.18 -14.87 -14.13
CA THR A 78 -6.94 -15.56 -13.75
C THR A 78 -6.41 -15.04 -12.41
N PHE A 79 -6.32 -13.72 -12.23
CA PHE A 79 -5.83 -13.12 -10.98
C PHE A 79 -6.74 -13.44 -9.79
N ALA A 80 -8.06 -13.37 -10.00
CA ALA A 80 -9.06 -13.73 -9.00
C ALA A 80 -9.16 -15.24 -8.77
N THR A 81 -8.39 -16.06 -9.50
CA THR A 81 -8.41 -17.53 -9.45
C THR A 81 -9.78 -18.15 -9.75
N VAL A 82 -10.64 -17.42 -10.46
CA VAL A 82 -11.97 -17.89 -10.89
C VAL A 82 -11.85 -18.82 -12.09
N GLY A 83 -11.11 -18.38 -13.12
CA GLY A 83 -10.78 -19.19 -14.29
C GLY A 83 -11.99 -19.85 -14.96
N PHE A 84 -12.95 -19.06 -15.47
CA PHE A 84 -14.15 -19.59 -16.12
C PHE A 84 -13.88 -20.58 -17.27
N GLY A 85 -12.74 -20.44 -17.95
CA GLY A 85 -12.26 -21.40 -18.95
C GLY A 85 -12.86 -21.22 -20.35
N ASP A 86 -13.64 -20.16 -20.55
CA ASP A 86 -14.08 -19.66 -21.85
C ASP A 86 -12.90 -19.15 -22.70
N ILE A 87 -12.01 -18.38 -22.08
CA ILE A 87 -10.76 -17.91 -22.69
C ILE A 87 -9.58 -18.70 -22.12
N THR A 88 -8.79 -19.32 -22.99
CA THR A 88 -7.62 -20.13 -22.59
C THR A 88 -6.39 -19.85 -23.46
N ALA A 89 -5.21 -19.82 -22.83
CA ALA A 89 -3.94 -19.68 -23.52
C ALA A 89 -3.53 -20.99 -24.21
N ARG A 90 -3.42 -20.96 -25.54
CA ARG A 90 -3.03 -22.09 -26.38
C ARG A 90 -1.57 -22.05 -26.77
N SER A 91 -1.02 -20.87 -27.07
CA SER A 91 0.40 -20.73 -27.38
C SER A 91 1.27 -20.97 -26.16
N GLN A 92 2.49 -21.48 -26.40
CA GLN A 92 3.47 -21.71 -25.34
C GLN A 92 3.81 -20.41 -24.61
N THR A 93 3.98 -19.32 -25.37
CA THR A 93 4.23 -17.98 -24.83
C THR A 93 3.07 -17.51 -23.95
N GLY A 94 1.82 -17.68 -24.39
CA GLY A 94 0.63 -17.33 -23.61
C GLY A 94 0.58 -18.08 -22.28
N ARG A 95 0.88 -19.38 -22.29
CA ARG A 95 0.93 -20.21 -21.07
C ARG A 95 2.02 -19.75 -20.11
N VAL A 96 3.21 -19.40 -20.62
CA VAL A 96 4.30 -18.86 -19.79
C VAL A 96 3.90 -17.53 -19.15
N LEU A 97 3.29 -16.62 -19.91
CA LEU A 97 2.79 -15.36 -19.36
C LEU A 97 1.75 -15.59 -18.26
N THR A 98 0.82 -16.53 -18.46
CA THR A 98 -0.17 -16.91 -17.45
C THR A 98 0.47 -17.48 -16.19
N MET A 99 1.49 -18.35 -16.32
CA MET A 99 2.23 -18.86 -15.16
C MET A 99 2.95 -17.74 -14.38
N VAL A 100 3.56 -16.79 -15.10
CA VAL A 100 4.19 -15.62 -14.47
C VAL A 100 3.14 -14.74 -13.77
N GLN A 101 1.97 -14.56 -14.37
CA GLN A 101 0.87 -13.82 -13.75
C GLN A 101 0.42 -14.49 -12.45
N MET A 102 0.27 -15.81 -12.43
CA MET A 102 -0.11 -16.57 -11.23
C MET A 102 0.91 -16.38 -10.09
N ALA A 103 2.20 -16.51 -10.40
CA ALA A 103 3.27 -16.29 -9.44
C ALA A 103 3.28 -14.84 -8.92
N GLY A 104 3.17 -13.86 -9.81
CA GLY A 104 3.09 -12.44 -9.46
C GLY A 104 1.85 -12.10 -8.61
N GLY A 105 0.70 -12.69 -8.93
CA GLY A 105 -0.54 -12.54 -8.17
C GLY A 105 -0.42 -13.05 -6.75
N LEU A 106 0.21 -14.22 -6.56
CA LEU A 106 0.46 -14.77 -5.23
C LEU A 106 1.36 -13.86 -4.37
N LEU A 107 2.40 -13.29 -4.98
CA LEU A 107 3.26 -12.31 -4.31
C LEU A 107 2.47 -11.06 -3.90
N LEU A 108 1.64 -10.54 -4.81
CA LEU A 108 0.83 -9.35 -4.56
C LEU A 108 -0.19 -9.58 -3.42
N VAL A 109 -0.87 -10.72 -3.41
CA VAL A 109 -1.76 -11.13 -2.32
C VAL A 109 -0.99 -11.26 -1.00
N GLY A 110 0.22 -11.83 -1.02
CA GLY A 110 1.08 -11.91 0.16
C GLY A 110 1.45 -10.54 0.75
N VAL A 111 1.77 -9.56 -0.11
CA VAL A 111 2.04 -8.18 0.33
C VAL A 111 0.76 -7.54 0.88
N ALA A 112 -0.38 -7.69 0.19
CA ALA A 112 -1.67 -7.17 0.66
C ALA A 112 -2.03 -7.74 2.04
N ALA A 113 -1.86 -9.05 2.24
CA ALA A 113 -2.08 -9.71 3.52
C ALA A 113 -1.17 -9.16 4.63
N ARG A 114 0.11 -8.91 4.34
CA ARG A 114 1.03 -8.28 5.30
C ARG A 114 0.59 -6.87 5.70
N VAL A 115 0.17 -6.05 4.73
CA VAL A 115 -0.31 -4.69 5.01
C VAL A 115 -1.58 -4.74 5.85
N LEU A 116 -2.53 -5.61 5.52
CA LEU A 116 -3.74 -5.81 6.33
C LEU A 116 -3.40 -6.30 7.75
N ALA A 117 -2.53 -7.29 7.90
CA ALA A 117 -2.09 -7.79 9.20
C ALA A 117 -1.45 -6.69 10.05
N SER A 118 -0.58 -5.86 9.43
CA SER A 118 0.04 -4.72 10.13
C SER A 118 -0.99 -3.69 10.60
N ALA A 119 -2.03 -3.45 9.80
CA ALA A 119 -3.10 -2.52 10.14
C ALA A 119 -3.94 -3.04 11.33
N VAL A 120 -4.25 -4.34 11.35
CA VAL A 120 -4.98 -5.02 12.43
C VAL A 120 -4.17 -5.02 13.73
N GLN A 121 -2.90 -5.46 13.68
CA GLN A 121 -2.02 -5.50 14.87
C GLN A 121 -1.88 -4.13 15.52
N ALA A 122 -1.73 -3.09 14.70
CA ALA A 122 -1.60 -1.73 15.18
C ALA A 122 -2.94 -1.10 15.60
N GLY A 123 -4.09 -1.73 15.31
CA GLY A 123 -5.38 -1.42 15.93
C GLY A 123 -5.50 -2.05 17.31
N LEU A 124 -5.23 -3.36 17.42
CA LEU A 124 -5.29 -4.10 18.68
C LEU A 124 -4.32 -3.55 19.75
N SER A 125 -3.12 -3.12 19.32
CA SER A 125 -2.12 -2.54 20.22
C SER A 125 -2.58 -1.24 20.88
N ARG A 126 -3.50 -0.48 20.25
CA ARG A 126 -4.05 0.75 20.84
C ARG A 126 -5.03 0.41 21.96
N GLN A 127 -5.96 -0.51 21.69
CA GLN A 127 -6.94 -0.97 22.67
C GLN A 127 -6.28 -1.60 23.90
N HIS A 128 -5.23 -2.40 23.72
CA HIS A 128 -4.51 -3.00 24.85
C HIS A 128 -3.84 -1.96 25.75
N ARG A 129 -3.28 -0.89 25.18
CA ARG A 129 -2.69 0.21 25.95
C ARG A 129 -3.74 0.98 26.74
N GLU A 130 -4.86 1.32 26.10
CA GLU A 130 -5.98 2.01 26.75
C GLU A 130 -6.53 1.21 27.94
N LEU A 131 -6.67 -0.12 27.80
CA LEU A 131 -7.10 -1.00 28.89
C LEU A 131 -6.10 -1.03 30.06
N ILE A 132 -4.80 -1.09 29.77
CA ILE A 132 -3.76 -1.07 30.81
C ILE A 132 -3.73 0.27 31.53
N ASP A 133 -3.84 1.38 30.80
CA ASP A 133 -3.84 2.73 31.37
C ASP A 133 -5.08 2.95 32.24
N ALA A 134 -6.25 2.47 31.81
CA ALA A 134 -7.48 2.48 32.61
C ALA A 134 -7.34 1.63 33.90
N ALA A 135 -6.71 0.46 33.81
CA ALA A 135 -6.45 -0.40 34.97
C ALA A 135 -5.48 0.27 35.96
N ARG A 136 -4.41 0.91 35.47
CA ARG A 136 -3.43 1.64 36.30
C ARG A 136 -4.06 2.84 37.02
N ALA A 137 -4.86 3.62 36.31
CA ALA A 137 -5.57 4.76 36.91
C ALA A 137 -6.50 4.32 38.05
N GLY A 138 -7.17 3.17 37.91
CA GLY A 138 -7.97 2.57 38.98
C GLY A 138 -7.15 2.15 40.21
N THR A 139 -5.95 1.60 40.00
CA THR A 139 -5.07 1.17 41.11
C THR A 139 -4.43 2.33 41.88
N GLU A 140 -4.15 3.46 41.24
CA GLU A 140 -3.58 4.65 41.90
C GLU A 140 -4.62 5.36 42.79
N GLN A 141 -5.87 5.47 42.31
CA GLN A 141 -6.98 6.07 43.06
C GLN A 141 -7.34 5.27 44.32
N GLY A 142 -7.28 3.94 44.26
CA GLY A 142 -7.51 3.06 45.42
C GLY A 142 -6.36 3.05 46.44
N ARG A 143 -5.16 3.50 46.05
CA ARG A 143 -3.98 3.57 46.93
C ARG A 143 -3.86 4.89 47.71
N ASN A 144 -4.73 5.87 47.46
CA ASN A 144 -4.75 7.11 48.22
C ASN A 144 -6.02 7.26 49.10
N PRO A 145 -6.22 6.40 50.13
CA PRO A 145 -7.14 6.74 51.20
C PRO A 145 -6.44 7.72 52.17
N GLU A 146 -7.09 8.87 52.36
CA GLU A 146 -6.84 9.88 53.38
C GLU A 146 -5.67 10.85 53.20
N VAL A 147 -6.04 12.11 52.98
CA VAL A 147 -5.93 13.14 54.05
C VAL A 147 -7.26 13.86 54.17
#